data_AF-A0A0A8X228-F1
#
_entry.id   AF-A0A0A8X228-F1
#
_cell.length_a   1.000
_cell.length_b   1.000
_cell.length_c   1.000
_cell.angle_alpha   90.00
_cell.angle_beta   90.00
_cell.angle_gamma   90.00
#
_symmetry.space_group_name_H-M   'P 1'
#
loop_
_entity.id
_entity.type
_entity.pdbx_description
1 polymer ?
#
loop_
_entity_poly.entity_id
_entity_poly.type
_entity_poly.pdbx_seq_one_letter_code
_entity_poly.pdbx_strand_id
1 'polypeptide(L)'
;MDALKSVYHFDNDQQFLKIEFLIASKQSPWHAYVFDENWNDIISTAAAISDTMADSIEYAYENLGIRGRVAVLADIMPGDSLTDIIDASLFHLQALLFASAIIVTGDYDLESFGFSKEKSPSGTSLYILSSDEVGNDACRFL
;
A
#
# COMPACT_ATOMS: atom_id res chain seq x y z
N MET A 1 5.49 -22.45 8.83
CA MET A 1 5.24 -21.00 8.65
C MET A 1 5.72 -20.32 9.90
N ASP A 2 6.67 -19.40 9.78
CA ASP A 2 7.04 -18.54 10.89
C ASP A 2 5.86 -17.68 11.29
N ALA A 3 5.74 -17.36 12.58
CA ALA A 3 4.65 -16.54 13.07
C ALA A 3 4.84 -15.09 12.58
N LEU A 4 3.94 -14.63 11.72
CA LEU A 4 3.80 -13.21 11.40
C LEU A 4 3.21 -12.49 12.61
N LYS A 5 3.86 -11.39 13.02
CA LYS A 5 3.32 -10.45 14.00
C LYS A 5 3.08 -9.12 13.31
N SER A 6 1.85 -8.62 13.39
CA SER A 6 1.47 -7.30 12.87
C SER A 6 1.22 -6.35 14.03
N VAL A 7 1.90 -5.20 14.06
CA VAL A 7 1.75 -4.18 15.10
C VAL A 7 1.12 -2.94 14.49
N TYR A 8 0.05 -2.45 15.11
CA TYR A 8 -0.72 -1.32 14.61
C TYR A 8 -0.41 -0.06 15.42
N HIS A 9 -0.06 1.01 14.72
CA HIS A 9 0.26 2.31 15.28
C HIS A 9 -0.62 3.36 14.63
N PHE A 10 -1.55 3.91 15.39
CA PHE A 10 -2.36 5.04 14.92
C PHE A 10 -1.72 6.34 15.39
N ASP A 11 -1.30 7.18 14.45
CA ASP A 11 -0.85 8.53 14.71
C ASP A 11 -2.06 9.47 14.67
N ASN A 12 -2.47 9.97 15.83
CA ASN A 12 -3.62 10.86 15.94
C ASN A 12 -3.33 12.27 15.44
N ASP A 13 -2.07 12.71 15.51
CA ASP A 13 -1.68 14.08 15.19
C ASP A 13 -1.62 14.25 13.67
N GLN A 14 -1.01 13.28 12.99
CA GLN A 14 -0.90 13.24 11.55
C GLN A 14 -2.09 12.54 10.88
N GLN A 15 -2.92 11.81 11.64
CA GLN A 15 -4.04 11.03 11.10
C GLN A 15 -3.53 10.00 10.07
N PHE A 16 -2.84 8.97 10.53
CA PHE A 16 -2.59 7.76 9.72
C PHE A 16 -2.46 6.51 10.56
N LEU A 17 -2.73 5.36 9.93
CA LEU A 17 -2.50 4.05 10.54
C LEU A 17 -1.27 3.41 9.89
N LYS A 18 -0.23 3.19 10.69
CA LYS A 18 0.91 2.36 10.31
C LYS A 18 0.72 0.94 10.82
N ILE A 19 0.98 -0.03 9.94
CA ILE A 19 1.11 -1.45 10.28
C ILE A 19 2.57 -1.84 10.09
N GLU A 20 3.20 -2.34 11.15
CA GLU A 20 4.54 -2.92 11.11
C GLU A 20 4.44 -4.45 11.10
N PHE A 21 4.99 -5.06 10.05
CA PHE A 21 4.97 -6.51 9.87
C PHE A 21 6.32 -7.12 10.23
N LEU A 22 6.29 -8.05 11.20
CA LEU A 22 7.46 -8.71 11.75
C LEU A 22 7.36 -10.22 11.48
N ILE A 23 8.27 -10.75 10.66
CA ILE A 23 8.42 -12.20 10.44
C ILE A 23 9.75 -12.65 11.03
N ALA A 24 9.73 -13.73 11.83
CA ALA A 24 10.92 -14.22 12.52
C ALA A 24 12.07 -14.66 11.59
N SER A 25 11.75 -15.07 10.35
CA SER A 25 12.74 -15.44 9.32
C SER A 25 13.23 -14.29 8.45
N LYS A 26 12.64 -13.09 8.56
CA LYS A 26 13.07 -11.92 7.78
C LYS A 26 14.01 -11.04 8.58
N GLN A 27 14.99 -10.45 7.89
CA GLN A 27 15.98 -9.58 8.51
C GLN A 27 15.41 -8.19 8.82
N SER A 28 14.47 -7.71 8.02
CA SER A 28 13.90 -6.37 8.14
C SER A 28 12.37 -6.41 8.17
N PRO A 29 11.73 -5.55 8.99
CA PRO A 29 10.29 -5.33 8.90
C PRO A 29 9.93 -4.60 7.61
N TRP A 30 8.70 -4.81 7.13
CA TRP A 30 8.08 -3.92 6.15
C TRP A 30 6.85 -3.25 6.75
N HIS A 31 6.38 -2.20 6.09
CA HIS A 31 5.33 -1.35 6.62
C HIS A 31 4.18 -1.17 5.63
N ALA A 32 2.97 -1.01 6.15
CA ALA A 32 1.86 -0.41 5.43
C ALA A 32 1.43 0.89 6.11
N TYR A 33 1.36 1.98 5.35
CA TYR A 33 0.84 3.25 5.80
C TYR A 33 -0.54 3.46 5.18
N VAL A 34 -1.57 3.55 6.00
CA VAL A 34 -2.97 3.63 5.57
C VAL A 34 -3.51 5.03 5.84
N PHE A 35 -4.03 5.63 4.76
CA PHE A 35 -4.61 6.96 4.68
C PHE A 35 -6.10 6.83 4.38
N ASP A 36 -6.95 7.62 5.04
CA ASP A 36 -8.39 7.66 4.79
C ASP A 36 -8.75 9.02 4.16
N GLU A 37 -9.40 9.03 3.00
CA GLU A 37 -9.77 10.28 2.31
C GLU A 37 -10.64 11.22 3.15
N ASN A 38 -11.31 10.71 4.18
CA ASN A 38 -12.14 11.52 5.05
C ASN A 38 -11.30 12.34 6.05
N TRP A 39 -9.98 12.11 6.11
CA TRP A 39 -9.06 12.94 6.88
C TRP A 39 -8.75 14.24 6.14
N ASN A 40 -8.45 15.27 6.91
CA ASN A 40 -8.48 16.65 6.41
C ASN A 40 -7.43 16.90 5.32
N ASP A 41 -6.30 16.21 5.35
CA ASP A 41 -5.20 16.42 4.41
C ASP A 41 -4.27 15.19 4.30
N ILE A 42 -4.70 14.19 3.52
CA ILE A 42 -3.96 12.94 3.32
C ILE A 42 -2.62 13.16 2.60
N ILE A 43 -2.53 14.13 1.67
CA ILE A 43 -1.33 14.36 0.86
C ILE A 43 -0.25 15.01 1.74
N SER A 44 -0.60 16.02 2.52
CA SER A 44 0.37 16.63 3.46
C SER A 44 0.80 15.64 4.54
N THR A 45 -0.10 14.75 4.98
CA THR A 45 0.22 13.68 5.93
C THR A 45 1.23 12.71 5.33
N ALA A 46 0.99 12.25 4.11
CA ALA A 46 1.92 11.39 3.39
C ALA A 46 3.27 12.06 3.15
N ALA A 47 3.28 13.37 2.84
CA ALA A 47 4.50 14.15 2.63
C ALA A 47 5.33 14.28 3.92
N ALA A 48 4.68 14.31 5.09
CA ALA A 48 5.37 14.30 6.39
C ALA A 48 6.14 12.98 6.64
N ILE A 49 5.76 11.90 5.96
CA ILE A 49 6.46 10.60 6.00
C ILE A 49 7.50 10.55 4.88
N SER A 50 7.09 10.75 3.61
CA SER A 50 8.01 10.95 2.48
C SER A 50 7.32 11.56 1.27
N ASP A 51 8.04 12.36 0.50
CA ASP A 51 7.54 12.97 -0.75
C ASP A 51 7.08 11.91 -1.76
N THR A 52 7.79 10.78 -1.86
CA THR A 52 7.41 9.68 -2.76
C THR A 52 6.05 9.09 -2.40
N MET A 53 5.70 9.04 -1.11
CA MET A 53 4.40 8.56 -0.66
C MET A 53 3.30 9.54 -1.06
N ALA A 54 3.53 10.84 -0.84
CA ALA A 54 2.61 11.90 -1.26
C ALA A 54 2.37 11.85 -2.77
N ASP A 55 3.43 11.80 -3.58
CA ASP A 55 3.36 11.69 -5.04
C ASP A 55 2.53 10.49 -5.48
N SER A 56 2.73 9.33 -4.83
CA SER A 56 2.04 8.09 -5.19
C SER A 56 0.54 8.14 -4.89
N ILE A 57 0.18 8.77 -3.76
CA ILE A 57 -1.21 8.98 -3.37
C ILE A 57 -1.84 10.01 -4.31
N GLU A 58 -1.21 11.17 -4.50
CA GLU A 58 -1.70 12.20 -5.44
C GLU A 58 -1.92 11.61 -6.83
N TYR A 59 -1.02 10.76 -7.33
CA TYR A 59 -1.20 10.07 -8.59
C TYR A 59 -2.48 9.21 -8.62
N ALA A 60 -2.70 8.39 -7.59
CA ALA A 60 -3.90 7.55 -7.48
C ALA A 60 -5.19 8.38 -7.44
N TYR A 61 -5.19 9.51 -6.73
CA TYR A 61 -6.35 10.40 -6.64
C TYR A 61 -6.63 11.15 -7.95
N GLU A 62 -5.62 11.79 -8.53
CA GLU A 62 -5.79 12.72 -9.65
C GLU A 62 -5.85 12.01 -11.00
N ASN A 63 -5.08 10.92 -11.19
CA ASN A 63 -4.96 10.24 -12.47
C ASN A 63 -5.88 9.01 -12.58
N LEU A 64 -6.01 8.25 -11.49
CA LEU A 64 -6.84 7.03 -11.48
C LEU A 64 -8.24 7.26 -10.90
N GLY A 65 -8.49 8.42 -10.28
CA GLY A 65 -9.79 8.72 -9.68
C GLY A 65 -10.11 7.88 -8.44
N ILE A 66 -9.11 7.23 -7.83
CA ILE A 66 -9.30 6.39 -6.66
C ILE A 66 -9.75 7.25 -5.49
N ARG A 67 -10.77 6.78 -4.77
CA ARG A 67 -11.35 7.43 -3.59
C ARG A 67 -11.43 6.42 -2.45
N GLY A 68 -11.36 6.89 -1.21
CA GLY A 68 -11.49 6.09 0.00
C GLY A 68 -10.17 5.90 0.74
N ARG A 69 -9.97 4.69 1.29
CA ARG A 69 -8.73 4.38 2.01
C ARG A 69 -7.64 3.94 1.06
N VAL A 70 -6.49 4.59 1.12
CA VAL A 70 -5.31 4.24 0.32
C VAL A 70 -4.21 3.76 1.25
N ALA A 71 -3.62 2.62 0.93
CA ALA A 71 -2.49 2.06 1.64
C ALA A 71 -1.23 2.10 0.79
N VAL A 72 -0.10 2.49 1.38
CA VAL A 72 1.21 2.46 0.72
C VAL A 72 2.11 1.47 1.46
N LEU A 73 2.59 0.45 0.75
CA LEU A 73 3.60 -0.47 1.27
C LEU A 73 5.00 0.12 1.07
N ALA A 74 5.80 0.04 2.13
CA ALA A 74 7.16 0.57 2.15
C ALA A 74 8.13 -0.40 2.83
N ASP A 75 9.42 -0.17 2.61
CA ASP A 75 10.53 -0.94 3.18
C ASP A 75 10.52 -2.44 2.81
N ILE A 76 10.00 -2.76 1.62
CA ILE A 76 10.05 -4.10 1.03
C ILE A 76 11.48 -4.36 0.54
N MET A 77 12.16 -5.38 1.07
CA MET A 77 13.54 -5.70 0.66
C MET A 77 13.57 -6.81 -0.40
N PRO A 78 14.47 -6.74 -1.41
CA PRO A 78 14.57 -7.75 -2.47
C PRO A 78 14.94 -9.17 -2.00
N GLY A 79 15.50 -9.31 -0.78
CA GLY A 79 15.85 -10.60 -0.18
C GLY A 79 14.68 -11.31 0.51
N ASP A 80 13.54 -10.63 0.65
CA ASP A 80 12.35 -11.19 1.28
C ASP A 80 11.50 -12.00 0.28
N SER A 81 10.79 -13.01 0.77
CA SER A 81 9.71 -13.64 0.00
C SER A 81 8.62 -12.60 -0.27
N LEU A 82 8.60 -12.07 -1.49
CA LEU A 82 7.65 -11.06 -1.97
C LEU A 82 6.21 -11.58 -1.86
N THR A 83 6.00 -12.87 -2.18
CA THR A 83 4.72 -13.56 -2.00
C THR A 83 4.20 -13.43 -0.57
N ASP A 84 5.02 -13.72 0.44
CA ASP A 84 4.60 -13.64 1.84
C ASP A 84 4.29 -12.20 2.28
N ILE A 85 5.01 -11.21 1.74
CA ILE A 85 4.75 -9.79 2.00
C ILE A 85 3.38 -9.40 1.47
N ILE A 86 3.14 -9.73 0.20
CA ILE A 86 1.91 -9.34 -0.49
C ILE A 86 0.73 -10.06 0.14
N ASP A 87 0.76 -11.38 0.31
CA ASP A 87 -0.37 -12.13 0.88
C ASP A 87 -0.76 -11.63 2.27
N ALA A 88 0.23 -11.41 3.15
CA ALA A 88 -0.01 -10.84 4.47
C ALA A 88 -0.59 -9.42 4.39
N SER A 89 0.01 -8.57 3.55
CA SER A 89 -0.43 -7.18 3.41
C SER A 89 -1.85 -7.10 2.85
N LEU A 90 -2.18 -7.89 1.82
CA LEU A 90 -3.51 -7.95 1.23
C LEU A 90 -4.56 -8.39 2.25
N PHE A 91 -4.28 -9.40 3.07
CA PHE A 91 -5.18 -9.81 4.14
C PHE A 91 -5.50 -8.64 5.09
N HIS A 92 -4.49 -7.92 5.55
CA HIS A 92 -4.71 -6.79 6.46
C HIS A 92 -5.40 -5.61 5.79
N LEU A 93 -4.97 -5.24 4.59
CA LEU A 93 -5.40 -4.02 3.93
C LEU A 93 -6.75 -4.17 3.24
N GLN A 94 -6.99 -5.29 2.56
CA GLN A 94 -8.27 -5.52 1.88
C GLN A 94 -9.30 -6.14 2.81
N ALA A 95 -8.96 -7.23 3.50
CA ALA A 95 -9.97 -7.98 4.26
C ALA A 95 -10.33 -7.34 5.61
N LEU A 96 -9.39 -6.64 6.26
CA LEU A 96 -9.66 -6.01 7.57
C LEU A 96 -9.96 -4.52 7.47
N LEU A 97 -9.22 -3.80 6.63
CA LEU A 97 -9.29 -2.34 6.58
C LEU A 97 -10.05 -1.80 5.37
N PHE A 98 -10.42 -2.65 4.40
CA PHE A 98 -11.15 -2.24 3.19
C PHE A 98 -10.46 -1.09 2.45
N ALA A 99 -9.16 -1.20 2.22
CA ALA A 99 -8.41 -0.26 1.41
C ALA A 99 -8.90 -0.30 -0.04
N SER A 100 -9.32 0.86 -0.57
CA SER A 100 -9.70 1.06 -1.96
C SER A 100 -8.52 0.88 -2.92
N ALA A 101 -7.31 1.19 -2.45
CA ALA A 101 -6.09 0.93 -3.20
C ALA A 101 -4.90 0.60 -2.30
N ILE A 102 -4.01 -0.21 -2.85
CA ILE A 102 -2.72 -0.57 -2.26
C ILE A 102 -1.66 -0.21 -3.28
N ILE A 103 -0.70 0.61 -2.87
CA ILE A 103 0.36 1.14 -3.71
C ILE A 103 1.70 0.60 -3.21
N VAL A 104 2.53 0.14 -4.13
CA VAL A 104 3.91 -0.25 -3.86
C VAL A 104 4.82 0.55 -4.78
N THR A 105 5.80 1.25 -4.22
CA THR A 105 6.76 2.03 -4.98
C THR A 105 8.08 1.28 -5.12
N GLY A 106 8.65 1.25 -6.33
CA GLY A 106 9.90 0.54 -6.63
C GLY A 106 9.79 -0.34 -7.87
N ASP A 107 10.73 -1.27 -8.04
CA ASP A 107 10.77 -2.21 -9.16
C ASP A 107 10.60 -3.65 -8.66
N TYR A 108 9.40 -4.22 -8.86
CA TYR A 108 9.03 -5.56 -8.41
C TYR A 108 8.25 -6.31 -9.50
N ASP A 109 8.13 -7.63 -9.38
CA ASP A 109 7.23 -8.41 -10.24
C ASP A 109 5.89 -8.63 -9.51
N LEU A 110 5.04 -7.60 -9.51
CA LEU A 110 3.75 -7.60 -8.80
C LEU A 110 2.53 -7.78 -9.71
N GLU A 111 2.72 -7.79 -11.03
CA GLU A 111 1.63 -7.98 -12.00
C GLU A 111 0.96 -9.34 -11.83
N SER A 112 1.73 -10.37 -11.44
CA SER A 112 1.22 -11.70 -11.11
C SER A 112 0.27 -11.74 -9.90
N PHE A 113 0.31 -10.72 -9.04
CA PHE A 113 -0.59 -10.52 -7.90
C PHE A 113 -1.76 -9.58 -8.24
N GLY A 114 -1.90 -9.16 -9.49
CA GLY A 114 -2.99 -8.31 -9.97
C GLY A 114 -2.73 -6.80 -9.85
N PHE A 115 -1.51 -6.38 -9.51
CA PHE A 115 -1.15 -4.95 -9.52
C PHE A 115 -0.99 -4.45 -10.96
N SER A 116 -1.53 -3.28 -11.28
CA SER A 116 -1.17 -2.54 -12.49
C SER A 116 0.13 -1.77 -12.28
N LYS A 117 1.00 -1.76 -13.29
CA LYS A 117 2.28 -1.05 -13.26
C LYS A 117 2.16 0.30 -13.95
N GLU A 118 2.29 1.35 -13.17
CA GLU A 118 2.28 2.74 -13.60
C GLU A 118 3.65 3.42 -13.39
N LYS A 119 3.78 4.63 -13.93
CA LYS A 119 4.93 5.50 -13.66
C LYS A 119 4.47 6.79 -13.00
N SER A 120 5.07 7.10 -11.86
CA SER A 120 4.88 8.40 -11.22
C SER A 120 5.40 9.53 -12.11
N PRO A 121 4.98 10.79 -11.87
CA PRO A 121 5.55 11.96 -12.54
C PRO A 121 7.07 12.08 -12.36
N SER A 122 7.59 11.60 -11.23
CA SER A 122 9.03 11.53 -10.93
C SER A 122 9.77 10.37 -11.62
N GLY A 123 9.07 9.52 -12.38
CA GLY A 123 9.63 8.41 -13.14
C GLY A 123 9.82 7.11 -12.35
N THR A 124 9.38 7.08 -11.08
CA THR A 124 9.41 5.89 -10.22
C THR A 124 8.28 4.95 -10.62
N SER A 125 8.56 3.64 -10.64
CA SER A 125 7.51 2.66 -10.88
C SER A 125 6.57 2.58 -9.67
N LEU A 126 5.27 2.66 -9.97
CA LEU A 126 4.17 2.53 -9.02
C LEU A 126 3.42 1.25 -9.39
N TYR A 127 3.27 0.33 -8.45
CA TYR A 127 2.40 -0.82 -8.59
C TYR A 127 1.14 -0.54 -7.79
N ILE A 128 -0.01 -0.54 -8.46
CA ILE A 128 -1.28 -0.16 -7.84
C ILE A 128 -2.26 -1.32 -7.96
N LEU A 129 -2.78 -1.77 -6.83
CA LEU A 129 -3.91 -2.70 -6.78
C LEU A 129 -5.11 -1.91 -6.28
N SER A 130 -6.14 -1.74 -7.11
CA SER A 130 -7.32 -0.95 -6.75
C SER A 130 -8.61 -1.73 -6.95
N SER A 131 -9.66 -1.34 -6.21
CA SER A 131 -11.01 -1.89 -6.37
C SER A 131 -11.78 -1.31 -7.57
N ASP A 132 -11.28 -0.21 -8.16
CA ASP A 132 -12.01 0.60 -9.14
C ASP A 132 -11.55 0.42 -10.61
N GLU A 133 -10.45 -0.31 -10.88
CA GLU A 133 -10.06 -0.61 -12.27
C GLU A 133 -10.93 -1.71 -12.92
N VAL A 134 -12.00 -1.20 -13.54
CA VAL A 134 -12.69 -1.61 -14.78
C VAL A 134 -12.12 -2.82 -15.55
N GLY A 135 -12.72 -3.98 -15.31
CA GLY A 135 -12.68 -5.14 -16.21
C GLY A 135 -13.53 -6.26 -15.64
N ASN A 136 -14.25 -7.01 -16.48
CA ASN A 136 -15.07 -8.16 -16.06
C ASN A 136 -14.29 -9.28 -15.34
N ASP A 137 -12.96 -9.13 -15.20
CA ASP A 137 -12.03 -10.08 -14.57
C ASP A 137 -11.15 -9.45 -13.47
N ALA A 138 -11.36 -8.18 -13.08
CA ALA A 138 -10.74 -7.67 -11.86
C ALA A 138 -11.50 -8.26 -10.66
N CYS A 139 -10.82 -9.06 -9.83
CA CYS A 139 -11.41 -9.73 -8.69
C CYS A 139 -12.20 -8.74 -7.80
N ARG A 140 -13.52 -8.76 -7.97
CA ARG A 140 -14.46 -8.32 -6.94
C ARG A 140 -14.31 -9.29 -5.77
N PHE A 141 -13.51 -8.93 -4.78
CA PHE A 141 -13.41 -9.74 -3.59
C PHE A 141 -14.69 -9.57 -2.74
N LEU A 142 -15.25 -10.72 -2.36
CA LEU A 142 -16.50 -10.93 -1.63
C LEU A 142 -16.54 -10.26 -0.26
#